data_AF-A0A1C6BCS1-F1
#
_entry.id   AF-A0A1C6BCS1-F1
#
_cell.length_a   1.000
_cell.length_b   1.000
_cell.length_c   1.000
_cell.angle_alpha   90.00
_cell.angle_beta   90.00
_cell.angle_gamma   90.00
#
_symmetry.space_group_name_H-M   'P 1'
#
loop_
_entity.id
_entity.type
_entity.pdbx_description
1 polymer ?
#
loop_
_entity_poly.entity_id
_entity_poly.type
_entity_poly.pdbx_seq_one_letter_code
_entity_poly.pdbx_strand_id
1 'polypeptide(L)'
;MKLNFIFVLLNICLWIFLVVVAGYVVYLVIKALRKYTRSVPVRKEKAENAKTLGEVLKQHRLNCKMTQEFVAETLGVSRQAVSKWESGASAPSTTNLMALAKVFDVSAEELLKETQKN
;
A
#
# COMPACT_ATOMS: atom_id res chain seq x y z
N MET A 1 -33.55 -0.50 57.60
CA MET A 1 -33.97 0.31 56.42
C MET A 1 -32.84 1.17 55.83
N LYS A 2 -32.10 1.95 56.64
CA LYS A 2 -31.01 2.83 56.14
C LYS A 2 -29.82 2.10 55.47
N LEU A 3 -29.44 0.91 55.95
CA LEU A 3 -28.31 0.14 55.40
C LEU A 3 -28.59 -0.39 53.98
N ASN A 4 -29.80 -0.88 53.71
CA ASN A 4 -30.20 -1.34 52.37
C ASN A 4 -30.28 -0.18 51.38
N PHE A 5 -30.69 1.00 51.83
CA PHE A 5 -30.71 2.20 50.99
C PHE A 5 -29.30 2.64 50.57
N ILE A 6 -28.34 2.60 51.49
CA ILE A 6 -26.92 2.86 51.20
C ILE A 6 -26.38 1.83 50.20
N PHE A 7 -26.72 0.54 50.36
CA PHE A 7 -26.31 -0.51 49.43
C PHE A 7 -26.88 -0.31 48.01
N VAL A 8 -28.14 0.15 47.90
CA VAL A 8 -28.76 0.49 46.61
C VAL A 8 -28.05 1.66 45.95
N LEU A 9 -27.72 2.72 46.69
CA LEU A 9 -26.97 3.87 46.16
C LEU A 9 -25.57 3.48 45.68
N LEU A 10 -24.86 2.64 46.44
CA LEU A 10 -23.54 2.14 46.05
C LEU A 10 -23.60 1.31 44.77
N ASN A 11 -24.62 0.45 44.62
CA ASN A 11 -24.82 -0.31 43.39
C ASN A 11 -25.12 0.59 42.19
N ILE A 12 -25.98 1.60 42.35
CA ILE A 12 -26.27 2.56 41.28
C ILE A 12 -24.99 3.29 40.84
N CYS A 13 -24.18 3.77 41.78
CA CYS A 13 -22.89 4.39 41.47
C CYS A 13 -21.94 3.45 40.72
N LEU A 14 -21.91 2.16 41.10
CA LEU A 14 -21.10 1.15 40.44
C LEU A 14 -21.58 0.89 39.00
N TRP A 15 -22.88 0.79 38.77
CA TRP A 15 -23.44 0.66 37.42
C TRP A 15 -23.15 1.89 36.55
N ILE A 16 -23.27 3.10 37.10
CA ILE A 16 -22.91 4.33 36.38
C ILE A 16 -21.43 4.30 35.98
N PHE A 17 -20.55 3.94 36.91
CA PHE A 17 -19.11 3.82 36.64
C PHE A 17 -18.82 2.80 35.53
N LEU A 18 -19.45 1.62 35.59
CA LEU A 18 -19.29 0.59 34.56
C LEU A 18 -19.76 1.07 33.17
N VAL A 19 -20.89 1.79 33.10
CA VAL A 19 -21.40 2.34 31.83
C VAL A 19 -20.43 3.37 31.24
N VAL A 20 -19.86 4.24 32.07
CA VAL A 20 -18.87 5.23 31.62
C VAL A 20 -17.62 4.55 31.08
N VAL A 21 -17.09 3.55 31.81
CA VAL A 21 -15.92 2.78 31.37
C VAL A 21 -16.21 2.05 30.06
N ALA A 22 -17.36 1.39 29.94
CA ALA A 22 -17.76 0.70 28.72
C ALA A 22 -17.88 1.67 27.52
N GLY A 23 -18.51 2.82 27.71
CA GLY A 23 -18.62 3.86 26.68
C GLY A 23 -17.26 4.38 26.23
N TYR A 24 -16.33 4.58 27.17
CA TYR A 24 -14.96 4.99 26.85
C TYR A 24 -14.20 3.94 26.03
N VAL A 25 -14.33 2.65 26.38
CA VAL A 25 -13.73 1.55 25.61
C VAL A 25 -14.30 1.50 24.20
N VAL A 26 -15.61 1.61 24.03
CA VAL A 26 -16.28 1.65 22.71
C VAL A 26 -15.76 2.83 21.89
N TYR A 27 -15.62 4.01 22.49
CA TYR A 27 -15.03 5.18 21.82
C TYR A 27 -13.59 4.90 21.34
N LEU A 28 -12.76 4.27 22.16
CA LEU A 28 -11.39 3.90 21.77
C LEU A 28 -11.36 2.91 20.60
N VAL A 29 -12.25 1.92 20.60
CA VAL A 29 -12.38 0.94 19.50
C VAL A 29 -12.78 1.65 18.21
N ILE A 30 -13.81 2.52 18.24
CA ILE A 30 -14.24 3.29 17.06
C ILE A 30 -13.11 4.19 16.56
N LYS A 31 -12.40 4.88 17.46
CA LYS A 31 -11.25 5.74 17.12
C LYS A 31 -10.12 4.94 16.48
N ALA A 32 -9.80 3.76 17.02
CA ALA A 32 -8.78 2.86 16.50
C ALA A 32 -9.16 2.33 15.11
N LEU A 33 -10.40 1.87 14.93
CA LEU A 33 -10.91 1.38 13.65
C LEU A 33 -10.92 2.49 12.60
N ARG A 34 -11.37 3.69 12.93
CA ARG A 34 -11.34 4.86 12.01
C ARG A 34 -9.92 5.21 11.59
N LYS A 35 -8.94 5.11 12.50
CA LYS A 35 -7.53 5.35 12.17
C LYS A 35 -7.01 4.26 11.22
N TYR A 36 -7.34 2.99 11.48
CA TYR A 36 -6.91 1.85 10.68
C TYR A 36 -7.50 1.88 9.26
N THR A 37 -8.83 2.09 9.14
CA THR A 37 -9.49 2.17 7.84
C THR A 37 -9.10 3.40 7.03
N ARG A 38 -8.72 4.52 7.69
CA ARG A 38 -8.24 5.73 6.99
C ARG A 38 -6.76 5.65 6.58
N SER A 39 -5.94 4.88 7.29
CA SER A 39 -4.49 4.77 7.00
C SER A 39 -4.15 3.80 5.87
N VAL A 40 -5.03 2.83 5.58
CA VAL A 40 -4.80 1.82 4.54
C VAL A 40 -5.00 2.35 3.10
N PRO A 41 -6.06 3.10 2.74
CA PRO A 41 -6.29 3.50 1.35
C PRO A 41 -5.27 4.53 0.84
N VAL A 42 -4.83 5.45 1.70
CA VAL A 42 -3.93 6.55 1.33
C VAL A 42 -2.55 6.07 0.85
N ARG A 43 -2.03 4.97 1.39
CA ARG A 43 -0.72 4.44 0.99
C ARG A 43 -0.77 3.70 -0.35
N LYS A 44 -1.89 3.07 -0.70
CA LYS A 44 -2.07 2.44 -2.01
C LYS A 44 -2.33 3.48 -3.09
N GLU A 45 -3.19 4.45 -2.81
CA GLU A 45 -3.53 5.53 -3.74
C GLU A 45 -2.33 6.45 -4.03
N LYS A 46 -1.54 6.83 -3.01
CA LYS A 46 -0.32 7.63 -3.22
C LYS A 46 0.79 6.85 -3.93
N ALA A 47 0.85 5.53 -3.76
CA ALA A 47 1.77 4.66 -4.50
C ALA A 47 1.33 4.47 -5.96
N GLU A 48 0.02 4.46 -6.22
CA GLU A 48 -0.52 4.43 -7.58
C GLU A 48 -0.33 5.75 -8.32
N ASN A 49 -0.50 6.89 -7.64
CA ASN A 49 -0.38 8.22 -8.23
C ASN A 49 1.06 8.71 -8.40
N ALA A 50 2.06 7.97 -7.89
CA ALA A 50 3.48 8.30 -8.00
C ALA A 50 4.30 7.11 -8.53
N LYS A 51 3.73 6.29 -9.42
CA LYS A 51 4.46 5.17 -10.02
C LYS A 51 5.63 5.72 -10.84
N THR A 52 6.84 5.47 -10.38
CA THR A 52 8.04 5.75 -11.17
C THR A 52 8.09 4.81 -12.37
N LEU A 53 8.86 5.15 -13.40
CA LEU A 53 9.11 4.24 -14.52
C LEU A 53 9.65 2.88 -14.03
N GLY A 54 10.51 2.87 -13.01
CA GLY A 54 11.03 1.64 -12.42
C GLY A 54 9.93 0.76 -11.81
N GLU A 55 8.99 1.35 -11.07
CA GLU A 55 7.83 0.63 -10.55
C GLU A 55 6.96 0.06 -11.67
N VAL A 56 6.70 0.84 -12.73
CA VAL A 56 5.89 0.39 -13.88
C VAL A 56 6.55 -0.80 -14.56
N LEU A 57 7.85 -0.72 -14.86
CA LEU A 57 8.61 -1.84 -15.46
C LEU A 57 8.56 -3.09 -14.57
N LYS A 58 8.71 -2.92 -13.26
CA LYS A 58 8.62 -4.04 -12.30
C LYS A 58 7.22 -4.66 -12.28
N GLN A 59 6.17 -3.84 -12.32
CA GLN A 59 4.78 -4.31 -12.35
C GLN A 59 4.53 -5.15 -13.60
N HIS A 60 4.88 -4.63 -14.78
CA HIS A 60 4.72 -5.35 -16.04
C HIS A 60 5.50 -6.66 -16.05
N ARG A 61 6.76 -6.66 -15.60
CA ARG A 61 7.54 -7.91 -15.45
C ARG A 61 6.83 -8.96 -14.57
N LEU A 62 6.28 -8.53 -13.43
CA LEU A 62 5.58 -9.43 -12.50
C LEU A 62 4.26 -9.94 -13.10
N ASN A 63 3.54 -9.11 -13.85
CA ASN A 63 2.32 -9.50 -14.56
C ASN A 63 2.62 -10.57 -15.63
N CYS A 64 3.75 -10.44 -16.31
CA CYS A 64 4.27 -11.44 -17.24
C CYS A 64 4.90 -12.67 -16.54
N LYS A 65 4.94 -12.71 -15.19
CA LYS A 65 5.55 -13.77 -14.37
C LYS A 65 7.03 -14.05 -14.68
N MET A 66 7.76 -13.02 -15.13
CA MET A 66 9.17 -13.13 -15.51
C MET A 66 10.09 -12.78 -14.33
N THR A 67 11.31 -13.33 -14.29
CA THR A 67 12.36 -12.91 -13.33
C THR A 67 13.19 -11.78 -13.91
N GLN A 68 13.92 -11.04 -13.05
CA GLN A 68 14.88 -10.03 -13.54
C GLN A 68 15.99 -10.67 -14.39
N GLU A 69 16.39 -11.91 -14.07
CA GLU A 69 17.36 -12.68 -14.84
C GLU A 69 16.84 -12.94 -16.26
N PHE A 70 15.60 -13.44 -16.36
CA PHE A 70 14.99 -13.77 -17.65
C PHE A 70 14.88 -12.54 -18.57
N VAL A 71 14.46 -11.40 -18.02
CA VAL A 71 14.39 -10.14 -18.78
C VAL A 71 15.80 -9.71 -19.21
N ALA A 72 16.78 -9.81 -18.34
CA ALA A 72 18.16 -9.43 -18.64
C ALA A 72 18.76 -10.29 -19.77
N GLU A 73 18.56 -11.62 -19.69
CA GLU A 73 18.97 -12.57 -20.73
C GLU A 73 18.28 -12.26 -22.06
N THR A 74 16.97 -12.01 -22.04
CA THR A 74 16.18 -11.70 -23.24
C THR A 74 16.65 -10.40 -23.92
N LEU A 75 17.08 -9.41 -23.13
CA LEU A 75 17.56 -8.12 -23.63
C LEU A 75 19.06 -8.09 -23.93
N GLY A 76 19.80 -9.15 -23.58
CA GLY A 76 21.27 -9.17 -23.71
C GLY A 76 21.97 -8.16 -22.79
N VAL A 77 21.41 -7.90 -21.60
CA VAL A 77 21.95 -6.97 -20.61
C VAL A 77 22.25 -7.69 -19.29
N SER A 78 22.94 -7.02 -18.35
CA SER A 78 23.16 -7.60 -17.03
C SER A 78 21.90 -7.55 -16.17
N ARG A 79 21.71 -8.55 -15.31
CA ARG A 79 20.66 -8.55 -14.28
C ARG A 79 20.72 -7.31 -13.40
N GLN A 80 21.92 -6.81 -13.08
CA GLN A 80 22.08 -5.58 -12.31
C GLN A 80 21.51 -4.36 -13.05
N ALA A 81 21.56 -4.32 -14.38
CA ALA A 81 20.94 -3.24 -15.17
C ALA A 81 19.42 -3.24 -14.98
N VAL A 82 18.76 -4.40 -15.13
CA VAL A 82 17.31 -4.54 -14.91
C VAL A 82 16.93 -4.15 -13.47
N SER A 83 17.71 -4.59 -12.48
CA SER A 83 17.49 -4.20 -11.08
C SER A 83 17.61 -2.70 -10.83
N LYS A 84 18.59 -2.03 -11.46
CA LYS A 84 18.75 -0.57 -11.36
C LYS A 84 17.62 0.19 -12.06
N TRP A 85 17.08 -0.33 -13.16
CA TRP A 85 15.91 0.24 -13.82
C TRP A 85 14.67 0.14 -12.95
N GLU A 86 14.38 -1.06 -12.40
CA GLU A 86 13.20 -1.31 -11.56
C GLU A 86 13.23 -0.57 -10.21
N SER A 87 14.42 -0.22 -9.72
CA SER A 87 14.59 0.55 -8.48
C SER A 87 14.68 2.07 -8.72
N GLY A 88 14.67 2.52 -9.98
CA GLY A 88 14.85 3.93 -10.33
C GLY A 88 16.29 4.46 -10.16
N ALA A 89 17.26 3.59 -9.86
CA ALA A 89 18.67 3.96 -9.70
C ALA A 89 19.33 4.39 -11.02
N SER A 90 18.79 3.94 -12.16
CA SER A 90 19.16 4.43 -13.50
C SER A 90 17.98 4.25 -14.44
N ALA A 91 17.89 5.03 -15.52
CA ALA A 91 16.91 4.81 -16.57
C ALA A 91 17.43 3.82 -17.63
N PRO A 92 16.55 2.99 -18.24
CA PRO A 92 16.90 2.28 -19.46
C PRO A 92 17.13 3.26 -20.61
N SER A 93 18.02 2.91 -21.54
CA SER A 93 18.15 3.64 -22.80
C SER A 93 16.85 3.52 -23.62
N THR A 94 16.64 4.41 -24.58
CA THR A 94 15.47 4.34 -25.48
C THR A 94 15.36 2.98 -26.16
N THR A 95 16.49 2.42 -26.62
CA THR A 95 16.54 1.08 -27.22
C THR A 95 16.08 -0.01 -26.25
N ASN A 96 16.56 0.04 -25.00
CA ASN A 96 16.18 -0.95 -23.99
C ASN A 96 14.73 -0.78 -23.54
N LEU A 97 14.22 0.45 -23.49
CA LEU A 97 12.81 0.72 -23.19
C LEU A 97 11.90 0.12 -24.28
N MET A 98 12.26 0.30 -25.55
CA MET A 98 11.54 -0.31 -26.68
C MET A 98 11.60 -1.84 -26.64
N ALA A 99 12.73 -2.42 -26.21
CA ALA A 99 12.86 -3.86 -26.04
C ALA A 99 12.03 -4.39 -24.86
N LEU A 100 12.02 -3.69 -23.73
CA LEU A 100 11.17 -4.01 -22.56
C LEU A 100 9.69 -4.01 -22.94
N ALA A 101 9.25 -2.98 -23.68
CA ALA A 101 7.89 -2.88 -24.17
C ALA A 101 7.48 -4.13 -24.98
N LYS A 102 8.35 -4.59 -25.90
CA LYS A 102 8.12 -5.83 -26.67
C LYS A 102 8.08 -7.08 -25.79
N VAL A 103 8.95 -7.19 -24.79
CA VAL A 103 8.98 -8.36 -23.88
C VAL A 103 7.72 -8.42 -23.02
N PHE A 104 7.18 -7.26 -22.64
CA PHE A 104 5.97 -7.15 -21.83
C PHE A 104 4.68 -7.14 -22.65
N ASP A 105 4.76 -7.22 -23.98
CA ASP A 105 3.63 -7.14 -24.91
C ASP A 105 2.78 -5.86 -24.75
N VAL A 106 3.46 -4.73 -24.53
CA VAL A 106 2.86 -3.40 -24.40
C VAL A 106 3.60 -2.38 -25.26
N SER A 107 3.04 -1.18 -25.42
CA SER A 107 3.75 -0.09 -26.10
C SER A 107 4.68 0.66 -25.14
N ALA A 108 5.79 1.21 -25.66
CA ALA A 108 6.66 2.07 -24.85
C ALA A 108 5.94 3.36 -24.40
N GLU A 109 4.97 3.84 -25.18
CA GLU A 109 4.11 4.96 -24.81
C GLU A 109 3.25 4.62 -23.59
N GLU A 110 2.68 3.42 -23.54
CA GLU A 110 1.88 2.96 -22.40
C GLU A 110 2.71 2.90 -21.11
N LEU A 111 3.92 2.32 -21.18
CA LEU A 111 4.87 2.30 -20.06
C LEU A 111 5.17 3.72 -19.53
N LEU A 112 5.30 4.71 -20.43
CA LEU A 112 5.57 6.09 -20.05
C LEU A 112 4.31 6.82 -19.56
N LYS A 113 3.14 6.57 -20.16
CA LYS A 113 1.87 7.20 -19.78
C LYS A 113 1.45 6.83 -18.36
N GLU A 114 1.72 5.60 -17.94
CA GLU A 114 1.49 5.16 -16.54
C GLU A 114 2.33 5.94 -15.52
N THR A 115 3.49 6.49 -15.92
CA THR A 115 4.30 7.36 -15.05
C THR A 115 3.79 8.79 -14.97
N GLN A 116 2.97 9.21 -15.95
CA GLN A 116 2.47 10.58 -16.08
C GLN A 116 1.05 10.78 -15.56
N LYS A 117 0.41 9.71 -15.06
CA LYS A 117 -0.95 9.74 -14.53
C LYS A 117 -0.96 10.46 -13.16
N ASN A 118 -0.76 11.78 -13.19
CA ASN A 118 -0.99 12.74 -12.11
C ASN A 118 -2.47 13.12 -12.03
#